data_AF-C0D4T6-F1
#
_entry.id   AF-C0D4T6-F1
#
_cell.length_a   1.000
_cell.length_b   1.000
_cell.length_c   1.000
_cell.angle_alpha   90.00
_cell.angle_beta   90.00
_cell.angle_gamma   90.00
#
_symmetry.space_group_name_H-M   'P 1'
#
loop_
_entity.id
_entity.type
_entity.pdbx_description
1 polymer ?
#
loop_
_entity_poly.entity_id
_entity_poly.type
_entity_poly.pdbx_seq_one_letter_code
_entity_poly.pdbx_strand_id
1 'polypeptide(L)'
;MNRVLGFLDPVLCDAYVCDCMGYSPDDVEYIRLAEALGVGSADLSTANIIPLNEDCLPDRKMEMPRRVRTLAAYTAPKDACSACYGSLIYALDRLSDAGLLRRNLPPVSIGQGYKDKTGEIGVGSCTSCHQKHLKGCPPKAADIVDFLRENWAE
;
A
#
# COMPACT_ATOMS: atom_id res chain seq x y z
N MET A 1 13.72 4.03 2.38
CA MET A 1 13.88 4.13 3.85
C MET A 1 15.07 3.24 4.24
N ASN A 2 16.24 3.82 4.49
CA ASN A 2 17.49 3.10 4.84
C ASN A 2 17.87 3.36 6.30
N ARG A 3 16.88 3.32 7.20
CA ARG A 3 17.03 3.73 8.60
C ARG A 3 16.28 2.73 9.49
N VAL A 4 16.84 2.43 10.66
CA VAL A 4 16.13 1.76 11.76
C VAL A 4 15.69 2.85 12.73
N LEU A 5 14.44 2.83 13.12
CA LEU A 5 13.84 3.84 13.99
C LEU A 5 13.40 3.18 15.30
N GLY A 6 13.52 3.92 16.40
CA GLY A 6 13.00 3.54 17.71
C GLY A 6 12.16 4.67 18.28
N PHE A 7 10.95 4.34 18.73
CA PHE A 7 10.00 5.31 19.26
C PHE A 7 9.41 4.82 20.59
N LEU A 8 9.14 5.77 21.49
CA LEU A 8 8.33 5.53 22.69
C LEU A 8 6.84 5.74 22.40
N ASP A 9 6.52 6.69 21.52
CA ASP A 9 5.17 7.01 21.09
C ASP A 9 4.88 6.33 19.74
N PRO A 10 3.91 5.39 19.69
CA PRO A 10 3.59 4.67 18.46
C PRO A 10 2.91 5.55 17.40
N VAL A 11 2.12 6.55 17.80
CA VAL A 11 1.45 7.47 16.86
C VAL A 11 2.48 8.39 16.23
N LEU A 12 3.45 8.84 17.01
CA LEU A 12 4.55 9.67 16.52
C LEU A 12 5.44 8.91 15.53
N CYS A 13 5.64 7.61 15.75
CA CYS A 13 6.32 6.72 14.80
C CYS A 13 5.65 6.75 13.43
N ASP A 14 4.33 6.50 13.40
CA ASP A 14 3.57 6.43 12.15
C ASP A 14 3.51 7.81 11.45
N ALA A 15 3.32 8.89 12.22
CA ALA A 15 3.35 10.26 11.70
C ALA A 15 4.74 10.62 11.12
N TYR A 16 5.83 10.24 11.80
CA TYR A 16 7.18 10.51 11.33
C TYR A 16 7.50 9.75 10.05
N VAL A 17 7.07 8.50 9.96
CA VAL A 17 7.21 7.69 8.75
C VAL A 17 6.40 8.31 7.59
N CYS A 18 5.20 8.82 7.86
CA CYS A 18 4.42 9.54 6.84
C CYS A 18 5.17 10.75 6.31
N ASP A 19 5.72 11.62 7.16
CA ASP A 19 6.49 12.80 6.72
C ASP A 19 7.74 12.40 5.93
N CYS A 20 8.47 11.36 6.37
CA CYS A 20 9.61 10.81 5.63
C CYS A 20 9.23 10.35 4.21
N MET A 21 8.01 9.82 4.06
CA MET A 21 7.45 9.32 2.81
C MET A 21 6.66 10.37 2.02
N GLY A 22 6.63 11.62 2.49
CA GLY A 22 5.93 12.73 1.84
C GLY A 22 4.40 12.68 1.94
N TYR A 23 3.86 12.01 2.97
CA TYR A 23 2.44 11.98 3.30
C TYR A 23 2.14 12.91 4.48
N SER A 24 0.95 13.50 4.48
CA SER A 24 0.37 14.05 5.71
C SER A 24 -0.11 12.89 6.59
N PRO A 25 0.02 12.97 7.92
CA PRO A 25 -0.72 12.09 8.83
C PRO A 25 -2.23 12.08 8.57
N ASP A 26 -2.78 13.16 8.00
CA ASP A 26 -4.20 13.25 7.62
C ASP A 26 -4.56 12.35 6.43
N ASP A 27 -3.59 11.95 5.61
CA ASP A 27 -3.79 11.03 4.48
C ASP A 27 -4.01 9.58 4.97
N VAL A 28 -3.74 9.31 6.25
CA VAL A 28 -3.79 8.00 6.87
C VAL A 28 -4.72 8.03 8.08
N GLU A 29 -6.00 7.77 7.83
CA GLU A 29 -7.11 7.96 8.78
C GLU A 29 -6.85 7.42 10.19
N TYR A 30 -6.25 6.22 10.31
CA TYR A 30 -6.04 5.60 11.62
C TYR A 30 -5.09 6.40 12.52
N ILE A 31 -4.19 7.21 11.97
CA ILE A 31 -3.24 7.99 12.77
C ILE A 31 -3.98 9.03 13.59
N ARG A 32 -4.92 9.76 12.97
CA ARG A 32 -5.76 10.74 13.67
C ARG A 32 -6.75 10.10 14.63
N LEU A 33 -7.26 8.93 14.29
CA LEU A 33 -8.09 8.16 15.22
C LEU A 33 -7.30 7.74 16.46
N ALA A 34 -6.07 7.24 16.30
CA ALA A 34 -5.21 6.84 17.42
C ALA A 34 -4.82 8.03 18.31
N GLU A 35 -4.50 9.18 17.71
CA GLU A 35 -4.25 10.44 18.41
C GLU A 35 -5.48 10.89 19.22
N ALA A 36 -6.67 10.89 18.61
CA ALA A 36 -7.92 11.27 19.28
C ALA A 36 -8.30 10.32 20.44
N LEU A 37 -7.87 9.06 20.37
CA LEU A 37 -8.02 8.07 21.43
C LEU A 37 -6.95 8.20 22.54
N GLY A 38 -5.99 9.11 22.40
CA GLY A 38 -4.93 9.37 23.38
C GLY A 38 -3.83 8.30 23.40
N VAL A 39 -3.68 7.52 22.33
CA VAL A 39 -2.62 6.49 22.22
C VAL A 39 -1.23 7.13 22.09
N GLY A 40 -1.17 8.34 21.55
CA GLY A 40 0.05 9.08 21.29
C GLY A 40 -0.24 10.38 20.55
N SER A 41 0.81 11.05 20.08
CA SER A 41 0.73 12.32 19.35
C SER A 41 1.20 12.17 17.90
N ALA A 42 0.47 12.77 16.96
CA ALA A 42 0.90 12.92 15.57
C ALA A 42 1.64 14.25 15.32
N ASP A 43 1.87 15.07 16.36
CA ASP A 43 2.55 16.36 16.27
C ASP A 43 4.08 16.21 16.28
N LEU A 44 4.66 16.20 15.08
CA LEU A 44 6.10 16.15 14.86
C LEU A 44 6.86 17.37 15.38
N SER A 45 6.22 18.52 15.58
CA SER A 45 6.90 19.74 16.07
C SER A 45 7.38 19.61 17.51
N THR A 46 6.77 18.70 18.27
CA THR A 46 7.13 18.40 19.66
C THR A 46 8.08 17.20 19.80
N ALA A 47 8.44 16.56 18.67
CA ALA A 47 9.27 15.36 18.68
C ALA A 47 10.71 15.67 19.11
N ASN A 48 11.19 14.93 20.11
CA ASN A 48 12.61 14.91 20.47
C ASN A 48 13.35 13.85 19.65
N ILE A 49 14.07 14.28 18.61
CA ILE A 49 14.77 13.38 17.68
C ILE A 49 16.25 13.29 18.05
N ILE A 50 16.72 12.08 18.35
CA ILE A 50 18.12 11.80 18.69
C ILE A 50 18.74 10.95 17.56
N PRO A 51 19.47 11.56 16.61
CA PRO A 51 20.18 10.79 15.59
C PRO A 51 21.37 10.06 16.22
N LEU A 52 21.40 8.73 16.09
CA LEU A 52 22.53 7.91 16.56
C LEU A 52 23.63 7.79 15.51
N ASN A 53 23.27 7.89 14.23
CA ASN A 53 24.17 7.91 13.08
C ASN A 53 23.65 8.95 12.09
N GLU A 54 24.56 9.63 11.41
CA GLU A 54 24.22 10.53 10.31
C GLU A 54 24.26 9.77 8.98
N ASP A 55 23.23 10.00 8.15
CA ASP A 55 23.17 9.45 6.80
C ASP A 55 24.20 10.18 5.92
N CYS A 56 24.95 9.46 5.09
CA CYS A 56 25.85 10.11 4.11
C CYS A 56 25.08 10.73 2.93
N LEU A 57 23.77 10.46 2.84
CA LEU A 57 22.88 10.93 1.79
C LEU A 57 22.12 12.16 2.27
N PRO A 58 21.92 13.18 1.41
CA PRO A 58 21.16 14.36 1.78
C PRO A 58 19.74 13.98 2.19
N ASP A 59 19.22 14.63 3.23
CA ASP A 59 17.83 14.52 3.68
C ASP A 59 16.90 14.97 2.53
N ARG A 60 16.46 14.00 1.73
CA ARG A 60 15.44 14.20 0.72
C ARG A 60 14.14 13.66 1.27
N LYS A 61 13.15 14.54 1.44
CA LYS A 61 11.76 14.10 1.54
C LYS A 61 11.48 13.23 0.32
N MET A 62 11.11 11.97 0.56
CA MET A 62 10.72 11.09 -0.53
C MET A 62 9.38 11.61 -1.02
N GLU A 63 9.34 12.16 -2.24
CA GLU A 63 8.04 12.35 -2.88
C GLU A 63 7.42 10.98 -3.10
N MET A 64 6.12 10.85 -2.85
CA MET A 64 5.37 9.70 -3.34
C MET A 64 5.74 9.49 -4.81
N PRO A 65 6.30 8.32 -5.18
CA PRO A 65 6.62 8.09 -6.56
C PRO A 65 5.30 8.19 -7.34
N ARG A 66 5.19 9.14 -8.29
CA ARG A 66 4.02 9.24 -9.21
C ARG A 66 3.61 7.87 -9.73
N ARG A 67 4.60 7.00 -9.89
CA ARG A 67 4.49 5.57 -10.16
C ARG A 67 3.46 4.83 -9.29
N VAL A 68 3.51 4.92 -7.95
CA VAL A 68 2.55 4.20 -7.09
C VAL A 68 1.11 4.68 -7.29
N ARG A 69 0.90 6.01 -7.46
CA ARG A 69 -0.44 6.55 -7.76
C ARG A 69 -0.98 6.02 -9.09
N THR A 70 -0.12 5.94 -10.10
CA THR A 70 -0.48 5.35 -11.40
C THR A 70 -0.85 3.88 -11.28
N LEU A 71 -0.12 3.10 -10.47
CA LEU A 71 -0.42 1.68 -10.24
C LEU A 71 -1.73 1.51 -9.46
N ALA A 72 -1.98 2.34 -8.45
CA ALA A 72 -3.20 2.31 -7.66
C ALA A 72 -4.47 2.51 -8.50
N ALA A 73 -4.39 3.23 -9.62
CA ALA A 73 -5.51 3.40 -10.55
C ALA A 73 -6.00 2.09 -11.19
N TYR A 74 -5.16 1.05 -11.21
CA TYR A 74 -5.52 -0.30 -11.69
C TYR A 74 -6.10 -1.19 -10.60
N THR A 75 -6.37 -0.64 -9.41
CA THR A 75 -6.89 -1.39 -8.27
C THR A 75 -8.26 -0.85 -7.86
N ALA A 76 -9.15 -1.74 -7.44
CA ALA A 76 -10.43 -1.39 -6.83
C ALA A 76 -10.47 -1.91 -5.39
N PRO A 77 -9.73 -1.30 -4.45
CA PRO A 77 -9.65 -1.79 -3.07
C PRO A 77 -10.97 -1.55 -2.31
N LYS A 78 -11.39 -2.55 -1.52
CA LYS A 78 -12.46 -2.43 -0.51
C LYS A 78 -12.05 -3.22 0.72
N ASP A 79 -11.75 -2.54 1.82
CA ASP A 79 -11.26 -3.13 3.07
C ASP A 79 -10.08 -4.08 2.83
N ALA A 80 -9.14 -3.67 1.98
CA ALA A 80 -7.96 -4.44 1.66
C ALA A 80 -6.93 -4.35 2.80
N CYS A 81 -6.43 -5.49 3.28
CA CYS A 81 -5.31 -5.46 4.20
C CYS A 81 -4.04 -4.97 3.49
N SER A 82 -3.17 -4.29 4.23
CA SER A 82 -1.92 -3.71 3.72
C SER A 82 -1.03 -4.74 3.01
N ALA A 83 -0.99 -5.97 3.51
CA ALA A 83 -0.17 -7.05 2.94
C ALA A 83 -0.67 -7.51 1.55
N CYS A 84 -1.99 -7.66 1.38
CA CYS A 84 -2.58 -8.00 0.08
C CYS A 84 -2.40 -6.84 -0.91
N TYR A 85 -2.71 -5.60 -0.46
CA TYR A 85 -2.63 -4.42 -1.32
C TYR A 85 -1.19 -4.15 -1.77
N GLY A 86 -0.22 -4.21 -0.85
CA GLY A 86 1.19 -4.06 -1.17
C GLY A 86 1.69 -5.11 -2.16
N SER A 87 1.26 -6.37 -2.01
CA SER A 87 1.60 -7.46 -2.95
C SER A 87 1.05 -7.20 -4.36
N LEU A 88 -0.18 -6.69 -4.47
CA LEU A 88 -0.77 -6.31 -5.75
C LEU A 88 -0.05 -5.12 -6.39
N ILE A 89 0.23 -4.05 -5.63
CA ILE A 89 1.00 -2.90 -6.13
C ILE A 89 2.37 -3.33 -6.65
N TYR A 90 3.07 -4.21 -5.94
CA TYR A 90 4.35 -4.75 -6.39
C TYR A 90 4.22 -5.59 -7.67
N ALA A 91 3.17 -6.41 -7.80
CA ALA A 91 2.91 -7.16 -9.02
C ALA A 91 2.61 -6.24 -10.21
N LEU A 92 1.78 -5.21 -10.02
CA LEU A 92 1.48 -4.19 -11.02
C LEU A 92 2.74 -3.43 -11.44
N ASP A 93 3.64 -3.15 -10.51
CA ASP A 93 4.93 -2.53 -10.78
C ASP A 93 5.78 -3.37 -11.75
N ARG A 94 5.84 -4.69 -11.52
CA ARG A 94 6.53 -5.64 -12.40
C ARG A 94 5.87 -5.73 -13.78
N LEU A 95 4.54 -5.70 -13.85
CA LEU A 95 3.81 -5.67 -15.13
C LEU A 95 4.04 -4.35 -15.88
N SER A 96 4.15 -3.23 -15.17
CA SER A 96 4.51 -1.93 -15.73
C SER A 96 5.91 -1.97 -16.35
N ASP A 97 6.90 -2.49 -15.63
CA ASP A 97 8.28 -2.62 -16.11
C ASP A 97 8.37 -3.53 -17.35
N ALA A 98 7.50 -4.54 -17.44
CA ALA A 98 7.39 -5.42 -18.61
C ALA A 98 6.58 -4.81 -19.78
N GLY A 99 6.05 -3.59 -19.64
CA GLY A 99 5.25 -2.93 -20.69
C GLY A 99 3.86 -3.53 -20.90
N LEU A 100 3.31 -4.23 -19.91
CA LEU A 100 2.05 -4.97 -20.02
C LEU A 100 0.81 -4.20 -19.52
N LEU A 101 0.99 -3.06 -18.83
CA LEU A 101 -0.11 -2.21 -18.41
C LEU A 101 -0.68 -1.40 -19.59
N ARG A 102 -1.99 -1.48 -19.81
CA ARG A 102 -2.72 -0.74 -20.85
C ARG A 102 -3.76 0.18 -20.21
N ARG A 103 -4.02 1.34 -20.81
CA ARG A 103 -4.90 2.39 -20.25
C ARG A 103 -6.34 1.96 -19.96
N ASN A 104 -6.85 0.93 -20.64
CA ASN A 104 -8.26 0.53 -20.55
C ASN A 104 -8.45 -0.80 -19.79
N LEU A 105 -7.45 -1.25 -19.01
CA LEU A 105 -7.63 -2.45 -18.20
C LEU A 105 -8.64 -2.19 -17.08
N PRO A 106 -9.60 -3.11 -16.85
CA PRO A 106 -10.50 -2.98 -15.72
C PRO A 106 -9.72 -3.09 -14.40
N PRO A 107 -10.09 -2.34 -13.36
CA PRO A 107 -9.38 -2.38 -12.09
C PRO A 107 -9.56 -3.73 -11.38
N VAL A 108 -8.50 -4.21 -10.74
CA VAL A 108 -8.50 -5.50 -10.04
C VAL A 108 -9.14 -5.36 -8.67
N SER A 109 -10.18 -6.16 -8.40
CA SER A 109 -10.84 -6.18 -7.08
C SER A 109 -9.89 -6.76 -6.02
N ILE A 110 -9.81 -6.11 -4.86
CA ILE A 110 -8.98 -6.59 -3.75
C ILE A 110 -9.56 -6.17 -2.40
N GLY A 111 -9.53 -7.08 -1.43
CA GLY A 111 -9.87 -6.80 -0.03
C GLY A 111 -11.15 -7.45 0.47
N GLN A 112 -11.37 -7.36 1.78
CA GLN A 112 -12.43 -8.09 2.49
C GLN A 112 -13.83 -7.59 2.13
N GLY A 113 -13.96 -6.35 1.66
CA GLY A 113 -15.23 -5.78 1.22
C GLY A 113 -15.81 -6.44 -0.03
N TYR A 114 -15.10 -7.41 -0.63
CA TYR A 114 -15.58 -8.27 -1.73
C TYR A 114 -16.04 -9.66 -1.31
N LYS A 115 -15.97 -10.02 -0.02
CA LYS A 115 -16.53 -11.29 0.45
C LYS A 115 -18.00 -11.38 0.05
N ASP A 116 -18.36 -12.54 -0.50
CA ASP A 116 -19.71 -12.86 -0.99
C ASP A 116 -20.23 -11.95 -2.12
N LYS A 117 -19.35 -11.16 -2.76
CA LYS A 117 -19.69 -10.31 -3.91
C LYS A 117 -19.11 -10.87 -5.19
N THR A 118 -19.90 -10.84 -6.25
CA THR A 118 -19.45 -11.22 -7.59
C THR A 118 -18.68 -10.08 -8.25
N GLY A 119 -17.75 -10.44 -9.13
CA GLY A 119 -17.01 -9.52 -10.00
C GLY A 119 -16.26 -10.29 -11.07
N GLU A 120 -15.54 -9.59 -11.94
CA GLU A 120 -14.83 -10.23 -13.05
C GLU A 120 -13.47 -10.77 -12.64
N ILE A 121 -12.60 -9.91 -12.11
CA ILE A 121 -11.24 -10.28 -11.71
C ILE A 121 -10.91 -9.79 -10.30
N GLY A 122 -10.33 -10.66 -9.49
CA GLY A 122 -9.96 -10.34 -8.11
C GLY A 122 -8.73 -11.07 -7.60
N VAL A 123 -8.08 -10.48 -6.60
CA VAL A 123 -6.89 -11.03 -5.96
C VAL A 123 -7.13 -11.22 -4.46
N GLY A 124 -6.77 -12.41 -3.98
CA GLY A 124 -6.91 -12.85 -2.60
C GLY A 124 -8.16 -13.69 -2.37
N SER A 125 -8.16 -14.42 -1.25
CA SER A 125 -9.27 -15.32 -0.88
C SER A 125 -10.58 -14.58 -0.63
N CYS A 126 -10.55 -13.26 -0.46
CA CYS A 126 -11.74 -12.43 -0.26
C CYS A 126 -12.53 -12.18 -1.56
N THR A 127 -11.96 -12.45 -2.73
CA THR A 127 -12.63 -12.33 -4.03
C THR A 127 -13.02 -13.71 -4.59
N SER A 128 -13.33 -14.66 -3.70
CA SER A 128 -13.60 -16.06 -4.06
C SER A 128 -14.85 -16.25 -4.95
N CYS A 129 -15.73 -15.25 -5.02
CA CYS A 129 -16.95 -15.27 -5.82
C CYS A 129 -16.78 -14.56 -7.18
N HIS A 130 -15.58 -14.07 -7.51
CA HIS A 130 -15.28 -13.47 -8.81
C HIS A 130 -15.09 -14.55 -9.89
N GLN A 131 -15.40 -14.22 -11.14
CA GLN A 131 -15.27 -15.15 -12.27
C GLN A 131 -13.83 -15.65 -12.43
N LYS A 132 -12.87 -14.75 -12.32
CA LYS A 132 -11.44 -15.03 -12.28
C LYS A 132 -10.90 -14.55 -10.94
N HIS A 133 -10.30 -15.44 -10.17
CA HIS A 133 -9.69 -15.06 -8.90
C HIS A 133 -8.34 -15.71 -8.69
N LEU A 134 -7.47 -15.04 -7.93
CA LEU A 134 -6.28 -15.67 -7.36
C LEU A 134 -6.46 -15.89 -5.86
N LYS A 135 -6.40 -17.16 -5.41
CA LYS A 135 -6.46 -17.51 -3.99
C LYS A 135 -5.19 -17.10 -3.23
N GLY A 136 -5.30 -16.87 -1.91
CA GLY A 136 -4.18 -16.51 -1.03
C GLY A 136 -4.55 -15.47 0.05
N CYS A 137 -3.76 -15.35 1.12
CA CYS A 137 -3.98 -14.38 2.20
C CYS A 137 -2.68 -14.05 2.98
N PRO A 138 -1.80 -13.16 2.46
CA PRO A 138 -1.83 -12.59 1.10
C PRO A 138 -1.27 -13.57 0.05
N PRO A 139 -1.71 -13.49 -1.22
CA PRO A 139 -1.05 -14.21 -2.32
C PRO A 139 0.36 -13.65 -2.59
N LYS A 140 1.28 -14.48 -3.10
CA LYS A 140 2.63 -14.02 -3.46
C LYS A 140 2.56 -13.13 -4.69
N ALA A 141 3.38 -12.09 -4.72
CA ALA A 141 3.35 -11.15 -5.84
C ALA A 141 3.74 -11.78 -7.19
N ALA A 142 4.60 -12.80 -7.21
CA ALA A 142 4.90 -13.55 -8.43
C ALA A 142 3.65 -14.25 -8.99
N ASP A 143 2.89 -14.93 -8.12
CA ASP A 143 1.64 -15.58 -8.51
C ASP A 143 0.59 -14.57 -9.02
N ILE A 144 0.58 -13.35 -8.46
CA ILE A 144 -0.28 -12.25 -8.96
C ILE A 144 0.14 -11.82 -10.37
N VAL A 145 1.44 -11.70 -10.65
CA VAL A 145 1.95 -11.34 -11.99
C VAL A 145 1.50 -12.38 -13.02
N ASP A 146 1.69 -13.66 -12.74
CA ASP A 146 1.36 -14.73 -13.67
C ASP A 146 -0.16 -14.83 -13.88
N PHE A 147 -0.94 -14.76 -12.80
CA PHE A 147 -2.40 -14.72 -12.86
C PHE A 147 -2.91 -13.57 -13.76
N LEU A 148 -2.41 -12.35 -13.56
CA LEU A 148 -2.87 -11.19 -14.31
C LEU A 148 -2.43 -11.26 -15.79
N ARG A 149 -1.27 -11.83 -16.11
CA ARG A 149 -0.85 -12.04 -17.51
C ARG A 149 -1.81 -12.91 -18.29
N GLU A 150 -2.35 -13.93 -17.65
CA GLU A 150 -3.24 -14.90 -18.28
C GLU A 150 -4.70 -14.42 -18.30
N ASN A 151 -5.13 -13.71 -17.25
CA ASN A 151 -6.55 -13.52 -16.96
C ASN A 151 -7.04 -12.07 -17.11
N TRP A 152 -6.15 -11.09 -17.18
CA TRP A 152 -6.48 -9.65 -17.10
C TRP A 152 -6.68 -8.97 -18.45
N ALA A 153 -6.52 -9.69 -19.57
CA ALA A 153 -6.90 -9.21 -20.89
C ALA A 153 -8.39 -9.52 -21.19
N GLU A 154 -9.06 -8.59 -21.89
CA GLU A 154 -10.36 -8.82 -22.54
C GLU A 154 -10.36 -10.10 -23.38
#